data_AF-A0A8X6L3Q1-F1
#
_entry.id   AF-A0A8X6L3Q1-F1
#
_cell.length_a   1.000
_cell.length_b   1.000
_cell.length_c   1.000
_cell.angle_alpha   90.00
_cell.angle_beta   90.00
_cell.angle_gamma   90.00
#
_symmetry.space_group_name_H-M   'P 1'
#
loop_
_entity.id
_entity.type
_entity.pdbx_description
1 polymer ?
#
loop_
_entity_poly.entity_id
_entity_poly.type
_entity_poly.pdbx_seq_one_letter_code
_entity_poly.pdbx_strand_id
1 'polypeptide(L)'
;MSIFCCKANKSHLLITSTSKSKRQLDQLLNCVKPASAIYGNELVHDEHLFIITHQAYELWFKQIIFELNSVKNLFSSEAIDENRMLRITSRLNRIVVILKVLVDQIAILETMAPLDFMEFRNYLSPASGFQSVQFRVIENMLGVKNEQRVNFSKDKYITVFTDPQAIDTVLKSEKESSLCDLVQKWLERTPGLETNGFNFWQKFEETVHNQIECLKFQFQHENDEKRRTELESEYEQKIKTFESLFDVERHNALVSRGERRFSHKALQGALMISLYREEPRFNQPFHILTQLMDIDALITKWRYNHVIMVQRMIGSQQLGTGGSSGYWYLRSTLSDRYKVFVDLCNLSTFLIPASDIPPLTAHMKQRLSIRQDSEEAET
;
A
#
# COMPACT_ATOMS: atom_id res chain seq x y z
N MET A 1 26.40 -8.79 13.07
CA MET A 1 26.87 -9.67 11.97
C MET A 1 25.70 -9.85 11.02
N SER A 2 25.68 -9.10 9.92
CA SER A 2 24.54 -9.01 9.00
C SER A 2 24.45 -10.27 8.14
N ILE A 3 23.59 -11.21 8.49
CA ILE A 3 23.54 -12.55 7.86
C ILE A 3 23.01 -12.49 6.41
N PHE A 4 22.40 -11.39 5.96
CA PHE A 4 21.81 -11.29 4.60
C PHE A 4 22.29 -10.09 3.75
N CYS A 5 23.49 -9.56 3.99
CA CYS A 5 24.01 -8.45 3.18
C CYS A 5 25.07 -8.90 2.17
N CYS A 6 24.64 -9.31 0.97
CA CYS A 6 25.52 -9.49 -0.16
C CYS A 6 25.74 -8.12 -0.85
N LYS A 7 26.92 -7.53 -0.68
CA LYS A 7 27.32 -6.28 -1.38
C LYS A 7 27.42 -6.55 -2.88
N ALA A 8 26.49 -6.02 -3.67
CA ALA A 8 26.55 -6.08 -5.13
C ALA A 8 27.12 -4.77 -5.72
N ASN A 9 28.30 -4.86 -6.35
CA ASN A 9 28.90 -3.77 -7.12
C ASN A 9 28.26 -3.69 -8.52
N LYS A 10 28.03 -2.47 -9.02
CA LYS A 10 27.38 -2.15 -10.30
C LYS A 10 28.00 -2.91 -11.49
N SER A 11 27.23 -3.75 -12.19
CA SER A 11 27.40 -4.00 -13.63
C SER A 11 26.19 -4.74 -14.23
N HIS A 12 25.85 -4.34 -15.46
CA HIS A 12 24.63 -4.66 -16.21
C HIS A 12 24.37 -6.16 -16.42
N LEU A 13 23.10 -6.57 -16.34
CA LEU A 13 22.60 -7.93 -16.56
C LEU A 13 22.21 -8.11 -18.04
N LEU A 14 22.86 -9.04 -18.72
CA LEU A 14 22.35 -9.69 -19.93
C LEU A 14 22.38 -11.19 -19.67
N ILE A 15 21.20 -11.81 -19.63
CA ILE A 15 21.04 -13.26 -19.50
C ILE A 15 21.28 -13.86 -20.88
N THR A 16 22.54 -13.91 -21.29
CA THR A 16 23.01 -14.80 -22.35
C THR A 16 24.31 -15.45 -21.89
N SER A 17 24.52 -16.69 -22.35
CA SER A 17 25.55 -17.65 -21.94
C SER A 17 26.99 -17.09 -22.03
N THR A 18 27.40 -16.29 -21.05
CA THR A 18 28.75 -15.76 -20.93
C THR A 18 29.28 -16.04 -19.52
N SER A 19 30.58 -16.30 -19.40
CA SER A 19 31.24 -16.70 -18.15
C SER A 19 30.96 -15.79 -16.93
N LYS A 20 30.50 -14.55 -17.15
CA LYS A 20 30.11 -13.59 -16.10
C LYS A 20 28.74 -13.87 -15.50
N SER A 21 27.73 -14.26 -16.28
CA SER A 21 26.40 -14.61 -15.75
C SER A 21 26.48 -15.90 -14.92
N LYS A 22 27.30 -16.86 -15.36
CA LYS A 22 27.65 -18.05 -14.55
C LYS A 22 28.29 -17.66 -13.21
N ARG A 23 29.28 -16.76 -13.19
CA ARG A 23 29.92 -16.30 -11.94
C ARG A 23 28.96 -15.60 -10.96
N GLN A 24 27.98 -14.86 -11.45
CA GLN A 24 26.98 -14.21 -10.58
C GLN A 24 25.97 -15.22 -10.04
N LEU A 25 25.58 -16.22 -10.84
CA LEU A 25 24.78 -17.34 -10.36
C LEU A 25 25.56 -18.16 -9.32
N ASP A 26 26.84 -18.44 -9.57
CA ASP A 26 27.71 -19.12 -8.60
C ASP A 26 27.79 -18.34 -7.28
N GLN A 27 27.87 -17.01 -7.32
CA GLN A 27 27.80 -16.18 -6.11
C GLN A 27 26.45 -16.31 -5.39
N LEU A 28 25.34 -16.23 -6.12
CA LEU A 28 24.00 -16.33 -5.53
C LEU A 28 23.77 -17.71 -4.89
N LEU A 29 24.11 -18.79 -5.60
CA LEU A 29 23.91 -20.16 -5.13
C LEU A 29 24.84 -20.53 -3.95
N ASN A 30 26.02 -19.89 -3.85
CA ASN A 30 26.94 -20.07 -2.71
C ASN A 30 26.63 -19.17 -1.49
N CYS A 31 25.53 -18.40 -1.52
CA CYS A 31 25.08 -17.61 -0.37
C CYS A 31 24.29 -18.43 0.67
N VAL A 32 24.01 -19.71 0.42
CA VAL A 32 23.28 -20.57 1.37
C VAL A 32 24.27 -21.22 2.33
N LYS A 33 24.25 -20.75 3.58
CA LYS A 33 25.19 -21.17 4.62
C LYS A 33 24.45 -21.46 5.93
N PRO A 34 23.97 -22.70 6.14
CA PRO A 34 23.28 -23.09 7.37
C PRO A 34 24.17 -22.88 8.60
N ALA A 35 23.65 -22.16 9.59
CA ALA A 35 24.35 -21.90 10.84
C ALA A 35 24.49 -23.17 11.68
N SER A 36 23.55 -24.11 11.62
CA SER A 36 23.68 -25.44 12.24
C SER A 36 24.89 -26.21 11.71
N ALA A 37 25.20 -26.11 10.42
CA ALA A 37 26.39 -26.74 9.85
C ALA A 37 27.71 -26.05 10.22
N ILE A 38 27.67 -24.75 10.57
CA ILE A 38 28.87 -23.97 10.90
C ILE A 38 29.17 -24.02 12.41
N TYR A 39 28.13 -23.90 13.25
CA TYR A 39 28.24 -23.73 14.69
C TYR A 39 27.64 -24.89 15.49
N GLY A 40 26.84 -25.75 14.85
CA GLY A 40 26.29 -26.96 15.44
C GLY A 40 27.15 -28.19 15.19
N ASN A 41 26.72 -29.32 15.76
CA ASN A 41 27.38 -30.61 15.58
C ASN A 41 26.93 -31.31 14.28
N GLU A 42 25.70 -31.04 13.82
CA GLU A 42 25.12 -31.62 12.61
C GLU A 42 24.28 -30.59 11.86
N LEU A 43 24.19 -30.75 10.54
CA LEU A 43 23.34 -29.93 9.68
C LEU A 43 21.87 -30.27 9.92
N VAL A 44 21.06 -29.27 10.27
CA VAL A 44 19.61 -29.39 10.26
C VAL A 44 19.10 -29.15 8.84
N HIS A 45 18.46 -30.14 8.24
CA HIS A 45 18.05 -30.13 6.84
C HIS A 45 17.17 -28.93 6.47
N ASP A 46 16.14 -28.66 7.28
CA ASP A 46 15.14 -27.63 6.98
C ASP A 46 15.65 -26.19 7.17
N GLU A 47 16.82 -26.00 7.77
CA GLU A 47 17.48 -24.69 7.80
C GLU A 47 17.80 -24.21 6.37
N HIS A 48 18.11 -25.12 5.44
CA HIS A 48 18.33 -24.77 4.04
C HIS A 48 17.06 -24.18 3.39
N LEU A 49 15.89 -24.78 3.65
CA LEU A 49 14.60 -24.29 3.18
C LEU A 49 14.30 -22.90 3.76
N PHE A 50 14.56 -22.72 5.06
CA PHE A 50 14.40 -21.45 5.75
C PHE A 50 15.23 -20.34 5.08
N ILE A 51 16.52 -20.59 4.80
CA ILE A 51 17.42 -19.61 4.18
C ILE A 51 16.97 -19.28 2.75
N ILE A 52 16.72 -20.28 1.90
CA ILE A 52 16.30 -20.08 0.51
C ILE A 52 15.00 -19.27 0.43
N THR A 53 14.04 -19.58 1.31
CA THR A 53 12.76 -18.87 1.36
C THR A 53 12.97 -17.38 1.65
N HIS A 54 13.78 -17.04 2.65
CA HIS A 54 14.07 -15.64 3.00
C HIS A 54 14.88 -14.92 1.90
N GLN A 55 15.85 -15.61 1.27
CA GLN A 55 16.60 -15.05 0.15
C GLN A 55 15.69 -14.73 -1.04
N ALA A 56 14.74 -15.62 -1.36
CA ALA A 56 13.75 -15.38 -2.40
C ALA A 56 12.85 -14.17 -2.06
N TYR A 57 12.40 -14.02 -0.80
CA TYR A 57 11.70 -12.80 -0.36
C TYR A 57 12.53 -11.54 -0.59
N GLU A 58 13.79 -11.53 -0.17
CA GLU A 58 14.66 -10.36 -0.30
C GLU A 58 14.97 -10.01 -1.76
N LEU A 59 15.03 -10.99 -2.67
CA LEU A 59 15.13 -10.73 -4.12
C LEU A 59 13.87 -10.06 -4.66
N TRP A 60 12.69 -10.52 -4.26
CA TRP A 60 11.42 -9.90 -4.65
C TRP A 60 11.23 -8.52 -4.02
N PHE A 61 11.62 -8.32 -2.76
CA PHE A 61 11.62 -7.00 -2.13
C PHE A 61 12.51 -6.02 -2.90
N LYS A 62 13.69 -6.45 -3.34
CA LYS A 62 14.55 -5.64 -4.19
C LYS A 62 13.87 -5.25 -5.51
N GLN A 63 13.14 -6.18 -6.13
CA GLN A 63 12.37 -5.87 -7.34
C GLN A 63 11.24 -4.87 -7.07
N ILE A 64 10.50 -5.04 -5.96
CA ILE A 64 9.44 -4.09 -5.56
C ILE A 64 10.03 -2.70 -5.33
N ILE A 65 11.15 -2.57 -4.61
CA ILE A 65 11.85 -1.30 -4.39
C ILE A 65 12.27 -0.67 -5.73
N PHE A 66 12.76 -1.49 -6.67
CA PHE A 66 13.14 -1.01 -7.99
C PHE A 66 11.95 -0.44 -8.77
N GLU A 67 10.81 -1.14 -8.77
CA GLU A 67 9.57 -0.65 -9.39
C GLU A 67 9.04 0.61 -8.70
N LEU A 68 8.99 0.62 -7.36
CA LEU A 68 8.51 1.75 -6.57
C LEU A 68 9.34 3.01 -6.82
N ASN A 69 10.68 2.91 -6.86
CA ASN A 69 11.53 4.05 -7.21
C ASN A 69 11.18 4.61 -8.59
N SER A 70 10.96 3.71 -9.56
CA SER A 70 10.60 4.10 -10.91
C SER A 70 9.21 4.73 -11.00
N VAL A 71 8.24 4.26 -10.21
CA VAL A 71 6.90 4.84 -10.11
C VAL A 71 6.94 6.21 -9.43
N LYS A 72 7.64 6.33 -8.29
CA LYS A 72 7.86 7.61 -7.59
C LYS A 72 8.42 8.66 -8.55
N ASN A 73 9.47 8.32 -9.31
CA ASN A 73 10.08 9.24 -10.29
C ASN A 73 9.10 9.68 -11.39
N LEU A 74 8.19 8.80 -11.84
CA LEU A 74 7.17 9.16 -12.81
C LEU A 74 6.12 10.12 -12.23
N PHE A 75 5.75 9.96 -10.96
CA PHE A 75 4.85 10.88 -10.26
C PHE A 75 5.48 12.21 -9.86
N SER A 76 6.81 12.27 -9.69
CA SER A 76 7.52 13.50 -9.30
C SER A 76 7.49 14.60 -10.37
N SER A 77 7.05 14.30 -11.60
CA SER A 77 6.92 15.30 -12.65
C SER A 77 5.65 16.16 -12.49
N GLU A 78 5.71 17.43 -12.87
CA GLU A 78 4.59 18.37 -12.74
C GLU A 78 3.37 17.91 -13.56
N ALA A 79 3.61 17.51 -14.82
CA ALA A 79 2.60 16.94 -15.70
C ALA A 79 2.84 15.44 -15.92
N ILE A 80 1.77 14.65 -15.88
CA ILE A 80 1.81 13.23 -16.21
C ILE A 80 0.98 12.99 -17.47
N ASP A 81 1.68 12.72 -18.57
CA ASP A 81 1.07 12.34 -19.84
C ASP A 81 0.49 10.90 -19.79
N GLU A 82 -0.30 10.55 -20.79
CA GLU A 82 -0.96 9.24 -20.88
C GLU A 82 0.03 8.07 -20.97
N ASN A 83 1.17 8.25 -21.66
CA ASN A 83 2.20 7.23 -21.76
C ASN A 83 2.81 6.91 -20.39
N ARG A 84 3.03 7.94 -19.56
CA ARG A 84 3.49 7.78 -18.17
C ARG A 84 2.42 7.12 -17.30
N MET A 85 1.14 7.48 -17.47
CA MET A 85 0.03 6.80 -16.78
C MET A 85 0.06 5.30 -17.06
N LEU A 86 0.14 4.88 -18.33
CA LEU A 86 0.22 3.46 -18.71
C LEU A 86 1.43 2.76 -18.09
N ARG A 87 2.60 3.42 -18.05
CA ARG A 87 3.80 2.88 -17.42
C ARG A 87 3.66 2.74 -15.90
N ILE A 88 3.01 3.69 -15.23
CA ILE A 88 2.71 3.62 -13.80
C ILE A 88 1.78 2.43 -13.55
N THR A 89 0.65 2.34 -14.26
CA THR A 89 -0.32 1.24 -14.15
C THR A 89 0.35 -0.13 -14.35
N SER A 90 1.20 -0.26 -15.37
CA SER A 90 1.91 -1.52 -15.65
C SER A 90 2.86 -1.92 -14.51
N ARG A 91 3.57 -0.97 -13.92
CA ARG A 91 4.54 -1.24 -12.84
C ARG A 91 3.87 -1.49 -11.50
N LEU A 92 2.80 -0.77 -11.19
CA LEU A 92 1.96 -1.05 -10.02
C LEU A 92 1.32 -2.44 -10.14
N ASN A 93 0.79 -2.81 -11.31
CA ASN A 93 0.31 -4.17 -11.56
C ASN A 93 1.40 -5.22 -11.32
N ARG A 94 2.63 -4.96 -11.75
CA ARG A 94 3.77 -5.86 -11.51
C ARG A 94 4.04 -6.03 -10.02
N ILE A 95 4.02 -4.95 -9.24
CA ILE A 95 4.14 -5.02 -7.77
C ILE A 95 3.01 -5.87 -7.18
N VAL A 96 1.77 -5.67 -7.61
CA VAL A 96 0.60 -6.48 -7.19
C VAL A 96 0.83 -7.97 -7.48
N VAL A 97 1.29 -8.32 -8.68
CA VAL A 97 1.56 -9.73 -9.06
C VAL A 97 2.71 -10.32 -8.23
N ILE A 98 3.79 -9.57 -7.98
CA ILE A 98 4.88 -10.02 -7.11
C ILE A 98 4.35 -10.26 -5.69
N LEU A 99 3.56 -9.34 -5.13
CA LEU A 99 2.98 -9.50 -3.80
C LEU A 99 2.06 -10.72 -3.69
N LYS A 100 1.33 -11.09 -4.76
CA LYS A 100 0.57 -12.35 -4.81
C LYS A 100 1.49 -13.56 -4.67
N VAL A 101 2.61 -13.59 -5.40
CA VAL A 101 3.62 -14.65 -5.26
C VAL A 101 4.17 -14.70 -3.84
N LEU A 102 4.47 -13.55 -3.23
CA LEU A 102 4.96 -13.47 -1.85
C LEU A 102 3.95 -14.00 -0.82
N VAL A 103 2.65 -13.75 -1.03
CA VAL A 103 1.59 -14.29 -0.18
C VAL A 103 1.56 -15.82 -0.26
N ASP A 104 1.64 -16.38 -1.47
CA ASP A 104 1.55 -17.83 -1.69
C ASP A 104 2.84 -18.56 -1.28
N GLN A 105 3.99 -17.88 -1.34
CA GLN A 105 5.29 -18.41 -0.96
C GLN A 105 5.36 -18.84 0.52
N ILE A 106 4.50 -18.31 1.40
CA ILE A 106 4.42 -18.74 2.81
C ILE A 106 4.11 -20.23 2.93
N ALA A 107 3.28 -20.78 2.04
CA ALA A 107 2.89 -22.18 2.07
C ALA A 107 4.10 -23.14 1.89
N ILE A 108 5.17 -22.68 1.23
CA ILE A 108 6.42 -23.46 1.10
C ILE A 108 7.07 -23.63 2.48
N LEU A 109 7.15 -22.57 3.27
CA LEU A 109 7.77 -22.62 4.61
C LEU A 109 6.90 -23.35 5.63
N GLU A 110 5.57 -23.40 5.41
CA GLU A 110 4.62 -24.16 6.24
C GLU A 110 4.73 -25.69 6.07
N THR A 111 5.55 -26.16 5.13
CA THR A 111 5.89 -27.59 5.00
C THR A 111 6.88 -28.08 6.06
N MET A 112 7.68 -27.18 6.64
CA MET A 112 8.58 -27.46 7.75
C MET A 112 7.78 -27.70 9.04
N ALA A 113 8.11 -28.75 9.80
CA ALA A 113 7.44 -29.00 11.07
C ALA A 113 7.99 -28.08 12.18
N PRO A 114 7.18 -27.70 13.19
CA PRO A 114 7.66 -26.88 14.29
C PRO A 114 8.81 -27.51 15.08
N LEU A 115 8.87 -28.84 15.18
CA LEU A 115 9.96 -29.54 15.85
C LEU A 115 11.29 -29.34 15.11
N ASP A 116 11.30 -29.51 13.79
CA ASP A 116 12.48 -29.28 12.95
C ASP A 116 12.96 -27.83 13.04
N PHE A 117 12.01 -26.88 13.09
CA PHE A 117 12.34 -25.46 13.32
C PHE A 117 13.05 -25.23 14.67
N MET A 118 12.65 -25.92 15.74
CA MET A 118 13.27 -25.78 17.06
C MET A 118 14.73 -26.25 17.07
N GLU A 119 15.11 -27.22 16.23
CA GLU A 119 16.47 -27.76 16.18
C GLU A 119 17.51 -26.71 15.77
N PHE A 120 17.16 -25.77 14.89
CA PHE A 120 18.09 -24.72 14.43
C PHE A 120 17.75 -23.30 14.92
N ARG A 121 16.59 -23.09 15.55
CA ARG A 121 16.14 -21.78 16.03
C ARG A 121 17.15 -21.05 16.91
N ASN A 122 17.90 -21.79 17.75
CA ASN A 122 18.87 -21.19 18.66
C ASN A 122 20.04 -20.52 17.94
N TYR A 123 20.41 -20.99 16.74
CA TYR A 123 21.46 -20.39 15.92
C TYR A 123 21.02 -19.07 15.25
N LEU A 124 19.71 -18.81 15.20
CA LEU A 124 19.17 -17.59 14.61
C LEU A 124 19.21 -16.41 15.59
N SER A 125 19.32 -16.63 16.90
CA SER A 125 19.32 -15.53 17.87
C SER A 125 20.61 -14.68 17.77
N PRO A 126 20.56 -13.34 17.81
CA PRO A 126 19.40 -12.46 18.00
C PRO A 126 18.74 -11.99 16.67
N ALA A 127 19.06 -12.62 15.55
CA ALA A 127 18.53 -12.25 14.24
C ALA A 127 17.02 -12.48 14.15
N SER A 128 16.33 -11.56 13.48
CA SER A 128 14.88 -11.62 13.31
C SER A 128 14.43 -10.89 12.05
N GLY A 129 13.24 -11.24 11.54
CA GLY A 129 12.62 -10.56 10.39
C GLY A 129 12.42 -9.05 10.59
N PHE A 130 12.43 -8.57 11.84
CA PHE A 130 12.45 -7.14 12.15
C PHE A 130 13.65 -6.38 11.57
N GLN A 131 14.74 -7.09 11.27
CA GLN A 131 15.98 -6.56 10.70
C GLN A 131 15.97 -6.57 9.16
N SER A 132 14.86 -6.92 8.50
CA SER A 132 14.75 -6.76 7.05
C SER A 132 14.74 -5.27 6.68
N VAL A 133 15.87 -4.78 6.20
CA VAL A 133 16.07 -3.40 5.74
C VAL A 133 15.11 -3.11 4.59
N GLN A 134 15.04 -4.01 3.61
CA GLN A 134 14.22 -3.81 2.41
C GLN A 134 12.73 -3.75 2.74
N PHE A 135 12.24 -4.59 3.68
CA PHE A 135 10.85 -4.51 4.10
C PHE A 135 10.50 -3.16 4.75
N ARG A 136 11.37 -2.61 5.61
CA ARG A 136 11.17 -1.27 6.18
C ARG A 136 11.24 -0.17 5.12
N VAL A 137 12.16 -0.29 4.18
CA VAL A 137 12.25 0.64 3.04
C VAL A 137 10.96 0.62 2.21
N ILE A 138 10.38 -0.56 1.93
CA ILE A 138 9.09 -0.67 1.22
C ILE A 138 7.97 0.04 1.99
N GLU A 139 7.83 -0.21 3.29
CA GLU A 139 6.81 0.46 4.12
C GLU A 139 6.97 1.99 4.10
N ASN A 140 8.20 2.49 4.25
CA ASN A 140 8.49 3.93 4.23
C ASN A 140 8.24 4.53 2.83
N MET A 141 8.67 3.83 1.76
CA MET A 141 8.45 4.25 0.38
C MET A 141 6.96 4.31 0.00
N LEU A 142 6.13 3.42 0.55
CA LEU A 142 4.68 3.48 0.36
C LEU A 142 4.09 4.67 1.12
N GLY A 143 4.44 4.82 2.42
CA GLY A 143 4.04 5.95 3.25
C GLY A 143 3.60 5.60 4.67
N VAL A 144 4.04 4.46 5.23
CA VAL A 144 3.75 4.12 6.64
C VAL A 144 4.54 5.05 7.55
N LYS A 145 3.83 5.88 8.33
CA LYS A 145 4.46 6.87 9.23
C LYS A 145 4.89 6.23 10.54
N ASN A 146 5.91 6.80 11.17
CA ASN A 146 6.46 6.26 12.42
C ASN A 146 5.48 6.30 13.59
N GLU A 147 4.65 7.33 13.65
CA GLU A 147 3.64 7.52 14.69
C GLU A 147 2.52 6.46 14.60
N GLN A 148 2.36 5.83 13.45
CA GLN A 148 1.36 4.79 13.20
C GLN A 148 1.87 3.40 13.59
N ARG A 149 3.20 3.22 13.65
CA ARG A 149 3.82 1.93 13.94
C ARG A 149 3.52 1.52 15.38
N VAL A 150 3.23 0.24 15.58
CA VAL A 150 3.11 -0.31 16.93
C VAL A 150 4.50 -0.44 17.52
N ASN A 151 4.68 0.11 18.72
CA ASN A 151 5.94 0.03 19.44
C ASN A 151 6.21 -1.42 19.86
N PHE A 152 7.37 -1.92 19.44
CA PHE A 152 7.86 -3.24 19.82
C PHE A 152 8.59 -3.20 21.18
N SER A 153 9.37 -2.14 21.43
CA SER A 153 10.00 -1.81 22.71
C SER A 153 9.66 -0.36 23.08
N LYS A 154 10.14 0.15 24.23
CA LYS A 154 10.06 1.58 24.55
C LYS A 154 10.79 2.47 23.51
N ASP A 155 11.62 1.87 22.65
CA ASP A 155 12.44 2.54 21.65
C ASP A 155 11.86 2.48 20.23
N LYS A 156 12.33 3.40 19.36
CA LYS A 156 11.97 3.50 17.94
C LYS A 156 12.37 2.24 17.17
N TYR A 157 11.61 1.87 16.13
CA TYR A 157 11.90 0.67 15.31
C TYR A 157 13.31 0.65 14.68
N ILE A 158 13.94 1.82 14.49
CA ILE A 158 15.31 1.94 13.97
C ILE A 158 16.36 1.29 14.88
N THR A 159 16.10 1.15 16.19
CA THR A 159 17.05 0.57 17.14
C THR A 159 17.29 -0.93 16.91
N VAL A 160 16.46 -1.56 16.09
CA VAL A 160 16.63 -2.96 15.67
C VAL A 160 17.84 -3.13 14.74
N PHE A 161 18.28 -2.06 14.06
CA PHE A 161 19.42 -2.08 13.16
C PHE A 161 20.71 -1.68 13.89
N THR A 162 21.78 -2.44 13.68
CA THR A 162 23.11 -2.16 14.24
C THR A 162 24.12 -1.72 13.18
N ASP A 163 23.85 -2.03 11.90
CA ASP A 163 24.70 -1.65 10.79
C ASP A 163 24.45 -0.17 10.38
N PRO A 164 25.47 0.70 10.40
CA PRO A 164 25.30 2.11 10.03
C PRO A 164 24.75 2.31 8.61
N GLN A 165 25.10 1.45 7.65
CA GLN A 165 24.60 1.57 6.27
C GLN A 165 23.11 1.23 6.17
N ALA A 166 22.67 0.18 6.87
CA ALA A 166 21.26 -0.15 7.01
C ALA A 166 20.47 0.99 7.66
N ILE A 167 20.97 1.57 8.75
CA ILE A 167 20.34 2.70 9.45
C ILE A 167 20.20 3.89 8.50
N ASP A 168 21.27 4.28 7.80
CA ASP A 168 21.26 5.39 6.84
C ASP A 168 20.24 5.15 5.73
N THR A 169 20.18 3.94 5.18
CA THR A 169 19.23 3.56 4.13
C THR A 169 17.77 3.72 4.60
N VAL A 170 17.46 3.23 5.80
CA VAL A 170 16.12 3.32 6.38
C VAL A 170 15.76 4.79 6.68
N LEU A 171 16.64 5.54 7.34
CA LEU A 171 16.40 6.96 7.66
C LEU A 171 16.28 7.83 6.40
N LYS A 172 17.03 7.52 5.34
CA LYS A 172 16.88 8.18 4.05
C LYS A 172 15.50 7.92 3.45
N SER A 173 15.01 6.68 3.50
CA SER A 173 13.68 6.32 3.00
C SER A 173 12.52 7.01 3.75
N GLU A 174 12.72 7.39 5.02
CA GLU A 174 11.74 8.17 5.79
C GLU A 174 11.66 9.64 5.39
N LYS A 175 12.79 10.22 4.96
CA LYS A 175 12.89 11.65 4.62
C LYS A 175 12.44 11.95 3.20
N GLU A 176 12.60 11.01 2.28
CA GLU A 176 12.15 11.15 0.91
C GLU A 176 10.62 11.14 0.84
N SER A 177 10.05 11.88 -0.12
CA SER A 177 8.60 11.83 -0.37
C SER A 177 8.16 10.40 -0.65
N SER A 178 7.13 9.95 0.07
CA SER A 178 6.53 8.63 -0.12
C SER A 178 5.68 8.59 -1.39
N LEU A 179 5.30 7.38 -1.83
CA LEU A 179 4.35 7.19 -2.91
C LEU A 179 3.01 7.85 -2.55
N CYS A 180 2.57 7.73 -1.29
CA CYS A 180 1.36 8.38 -0.80
C CYS A 180 1.41 9.91 -0.97
N ASP A 181 2.53 10.56 -0.62
CA ASP A 181 2.68 12.02 -0.78
C ASP A 181 2.61 12.44 -2.26
N LEU A 182 3.24 11.66 -3.14
CA LEU A 182 3.27 11.93 -4.58
C LEU A 182 1.90 11.70 -5.24
N VAL A 183 1.19 10.64 -4.83
CA VAL A 183 -0.17 10.35 -5.29
C VAL A 183 -1.13 11.43 -4.84
N GLN A 184 -1.03 11.92 -3.59
CA GLN A 184 -1.85 13.04 -3.11
C GLN A 184 -1.64 14.29 -3.96
N LYS A 185 -0.39 14.69 -4.20
CA LYS A 185 -0.09 15.85 -5.06
C LYS A 185 -0.63 15.69 -6.47
N TRP A 186 -0.65 14.48 -7.01
CA TRP A 186 -1.24 14.19 -8.32
C TRP A 186 -2.78 14.29 -8.27
N LEU A 187 -3.42 13.73 -7.24
CA LEU A 187 -4.87 13.79 -7.05
C LEU A 187 -5.39 15.22 -6.84
N GLU A 188 -4.63 16.08 -6.18
CA GLU A 188 -4.95 17.50 -5.99
C GLU A 188 -5.01 18.29 -7.31
N ARG A 189 -4.42 17.75 -8.38
CA ARG A 189 -4.43 18.30 -9.75
C ARG A 189 -5.44 17.64 -10.67
N THR A 190 -6.34 16.81 -10.13
CA THR A 190 -7.38 16.13 -10.92
C THR A 190 -8.24 17.16 -11.66
N PRO A 191 -8.37 17.07 -12.99
CA PRO A 191 -9.16 18.03 -13.75
C PRO A 191 -10.63 17.94 -13.34
N GLY A 192 -11.26 19.11 -13.14
CA GLY A 192 -12.65 19.28 -12.77
C GLY A 192 -12.89 19.68 -11.31
N LEU A 193 -11.82 19.71 -10.49
CA LEU A 193 -11.85 20.26 -9.14
C LEU A 193 -11.78 21.79 -9.11
N GLU A 194 -11.48 22.45 -10.23
CA GLU A 194 -11.33 23.90 -10.29
C GLU A 194 -12.68 24.61 -10.09
N THR A 195 -12.73 25.62 -9.20
CA THR A 195 -13.93 26.41 -8.88
C THR A 195 -14.47 27.17 -10.09
N ASN A 196 -13.57 27.68 -10.93
CA ASN A 196 -13.90 28.42 -12.15
C ASN A 196 -14.12 27.49 -13.36
N GLY A 197 -14.06 26.17 -13.16
CA GLY A 197 -14.19 25.15 -14.20
C GLY A 197 -15.44 24.30 -14.02
N PHE A 198 -15.27 22.99 -13.97
CA PHE A 198 -16.40 22.08 -13.76
C PHE A 198 -17.00 22.18 -12.35
N ASN A 199 -16.19 22.57 -11.36
CA ASN A 199 -16.54 22.69 -9.94
C ASN A 199 -17.25 21.44 -9.41
N PHE A 200 -16.58 20.29 -9.55
CA PHE A 200 -17.10 19.00 -9.11
C PHE A 200 -17.59 19.03 -7.66
N TRP A 201 -16.81 19.63 -6.77
CA TRP A 201 -17.06 19.57 -5.34
C TRP A 201 -18.39 20.23 -4.94
N GLN A 202 -18.64 21.45 -5.43
CA GLN A 202 -19.89 22.15 -5.15
C GLN A 202 -21.10 21.40 -5.72
N LYS A 203 -21.01 20.90 -6.97
CA LYS A 203 -22.12 20.14 -7.58
C LYS A 203 -22.41 18.84 -6.85
N PHE A 204 -21.35 18.16 -6.38
CA PHE A 204 -21.48 16.94 -5.60
C PHE A 204 -22.13 17.25 -4.24
N GLU A 205 -21.71 18.33 -3.58
CA GLU A 205 -22.31 18.81 -2.34
C GLU A 205 -23.79 19.16 -2.51
N GLU A 206 -24.17 19.93 -3.53
CA GLU A 206 -25.57 20.26 -3.84
C GLU A 206 -26.42 18.99 -4.08
N THR A 207 -25.86 18.01 -4.79
CA THR A 207 -26.54 16.73 -5.04
C THR A 207 -26.82 15.99 -3.73
N VAL A 208 -25.82 15.88 -2.86
CA VAL A 208 -25.96 15.19 -1.58
C VAL A 208 -26.97 15.92 -0.68
N HIS A 209 -26.92 17.25 -0.65
CA HIS A 209 -27.90 18.05 0.09
C HIS A 209 -29.33 17.82 -0.42
N ASN A 210 -29.54 17.76 -1.73
CA ASN A 210 -30.85 17.46 -2.32
C ASN A 210 -31.35 16.06 -1.92
N GLN A 211 -30.46 15.05 -1.88
CA GLN A 211 -30.83 13.71 -1.41
C GLN A 211 -31.20 13.70 0.07
N ILE A 212 -30.46 14.43 0.91
CA ILE A 212 -30.71 14.53 2.35
C ILE A 212 -32.06 15.22 2.60
N GLU A 213 -32.36 16.32 1.90
CA GLU A 213 -33.66 16.99 2.00
C GLU A 213 -34.81 16.13 1.44
N CYS A 214 -34.56 15.31 0.40
CA CYS A 214 -35.55 14.34 -0.08
C CYS A 214 -35.87 13.26 0.96
N LEU A 215 -34.85 12.68 1.60
CA LEU A 215 -35.02 11.73 2.72
C LEU A 215 -35.79 12.36 3.87
N LYS A 216 -35.47 13.63 4.17
CA LYS A 216 -36.17 14.40 5.20
C LYS A 216 -37.65 14.55 4.91
N PHE A 217 -37.97 14.95 3.69
CA PHE A 217 -39.36 15.05 3.24
C PHE A 217 -40.08 13.70 3.31
N GLN A 218 -39.42 12.62 2.89
CA GLN A 218 -39.98 11.27 2.91
C GLN A 218 -40.32 10.82 4.34
N PHE A 219 -39.39 10.90 5.29
CA PHE A 219 -39.68 10.44 6.65
C PHE A 219 -40.74 11.30 7.35
N GLN A 220 -40.81 12.61 7.06
CA GLN A 220 -41.81 13.51 7.65
C GLN A 220 -43.23 13.23 7.15
N HIS A 221 -43.37 12.70 5.92
CA HIS A 221 -44.67 12.40 5.29
C HIS A 221 -44.99 10.90 5.25
N GLU A 222 -44.18 10.07 5.91
CA GLU A 222 -44.39 8.62 5.97
C GLU A 222 -45.39 8.25 7.06
N ASN A 223 -46.46 7.58 6.65
CA ASN A 223 -47.56 7.21 7.53
C ASN A 223 -47.22 5.96 8.34
N ASP A 224 -46.46 5.02 7.77
CA ASP A 224 -46.01 3.81 8.46
C ASP A 224 -44.92 4.16 9.49
N GLU A 225 -45.21 3.92 10.77
CA GLU A 225 -44.30 4.21 11.88
C GLU A 225 -42.96 3.48 11.76
N LYS A 226 -42.97 2.21 11.35
CA LYS A 226 -41.74 1.41 11.19
C LYS A 226 -40.90 1.99 10.06
N ARG A 227 -41.53 2.30 8.93
CA ARG A 227 -40.84 2.87 7.77
C ARG A 227 -40.28 4.26 8.06
N ARG A 228 -41.01 5.08 8.81
CA ARG A 228 -40.57 6.40 9.25
C ARG A 228 -39.32 6.33 10.12
N THR A 229 -39.27 5.45 11.11
CA THR A 229 -38.07 5.26 11.94
C THR A 229 -36.87 4.76 11.14
N GLU A 230 -37.08 3.87 10.17
CA GLU A 230 -36.02 3.42 9.25
C GLU A 230 -35.44 4.58 8.43
N LEU A 231 -36.31 5.42 7.84
CA LEU A 231 -35.91 6.57 7.04
C LEU A 231 -35.24 7.67 7.88
N GLU A 232 -35.72 7.90 9.09
CA GLU A 232 -35.10 8.84 10.04
C GLU A 232 -33.67 8.41 10.40
N SER A 233 -33.47 7.12 10.69
CA SER A 233 -32.14 6.57 10.96
C SER A 233 -31.21 6.67 9.74
N GLU A 234 -31.73 6.41 8.54
CA GLU A 234 -30.98 6.57 7.28
C GLU A 234 -30.56 8.04 7.07
N TYR A 235 -31.47 8.98 7.29
CA TYR A 235 -31.23 10.42 7.21
C TYR A 235 -30.12 10.86 8.19
N GLU A 236 -30.20 10.48 9.46
CA GLU A 236 -29.20 10.82 10.48
C GLU A 236 -27.82 10.25 10.14
N GLN A 237 -27.77 8.98 9.70
CA GLN A 237 -26.53 8.33 9.32
C GLN A 237 -25.91 9.01 8.09
N LYS A 238 -26.71 9.38 7.10
CA LYS A 238 -26.25 10.03 5.87
C LYS A 238 -25.68 11.42 6.17
N ILE A 239 -26.37 12.24 6.96
CA ILE A 239 -25.86 13.54 7.42
C ILE A 239 -24.51 13.38 8.10
N LYS A 240 -24.44 12.54 9.14
CA LYS A 240 -23.20 12.35 9.91
C LYS A 240 -22.03 11.89 9.04
N THR A 241 -22.31 11.07 8.04
CA THR A 241 -21.32 10.55 7.09
C THR A 241 -20.79 11.67 6.20
N PHE A 242 -21.67 12.41 5.53
CA PHE A 242 -21.29 13.44 4.56
C PHE A 242 -20.83 14.75 5.18
N GLU A 243 -21.29 15.11 6.38
CA GLU A 243 -20.70 16.21 7.17
C GLU A 243 -19.20 16.00 7.39
N SER A 244 -18.79 14.76 7.68
CA SER A 244 -17.36 14.44 7.85
C SER A 244 -16.54 14.57 6.56
N LEU A 245 -17.20 14.62 5.40
CA LEU A 245 -16.59 14.75 4.09
C LEU A 245 -16.48 16.22 3.67
N PHE A 246 -17.55 17.00 3.85
CA PHE A 246 -17.61 18.41 3.44
C PHE A 246 -16.89 19.36 4.40
N ASP A 247 -16.89 19.05 5.71
CA ASP A 247 -16.18 19.84 6.72
C ASP A 247 -14.65 19.59 6.65
N VAL A 248 -13.93 20.62 6.23
CA VAL A 248 -12.47 20.61 6.10
C VAL A 248 -11.77 20.51 7.46
N GLU A 249 -12.29 21.15 8.50
CA GLU A 249 -11.69 21.10 9.84
C GLU A 249 -11.83 19.71 10.45
N ARG A 250 -13.02 19.12 10.33
CA ARG A 250 -13.28 17.73 10.76
C ARG A 250 -12.45 16.73 9.96
N HIS A 251 -12.29 16.94 8.66
CA HIS A 251 -11.38 16.13 7.85
C HIS A 251 -9.94 16.24 8.36
N ASN A 252 -9.42 17.45 8.60
CA ASN A 252 -8.06 17.67 9.08
C ASN A 252 -7.83 17.07 10.47
N ALA A 253 -8.84 17.09 11.34
CA ALA A 253 -8.81 16.40 12.64
C ALA A 253 -8.68 14.87 12.48
N LEU A 254 -9.34 14.27 11.50
CA LEU A 254 -9.18 12.83 11.20
C LEU A 254 -7.80 12.51 10.65
N VAL A 255 -7.21 13.41 9.85
CA VAL A 255 -5.83 13.26 9.33
C VAL A 255 -4.83 13.35 10.48
N SER A 256 -4.99 14.30 11.41
CA SER A 256 -4.07 14.47 12.54
C SER A 256 -4.10 13.29 13.51
N ARG A 257 -5.25 12.64 13.69
CA ARG A 257 -5.39 11.40 14.46
C ARG A 257 -4.91 10.14 13.73
N GLY A 258 -4.59 10.24 12.43
CA GLY A 258 -4.21 9.09 11.63
C GLY A 258 -5.37 8.14 11.35
N GLU A 259 -6.60 8.65 11.27
CA GLU A 259 -7.77 7.92 10.74
C GLU A 259 -7.92 8.13 9.23
N ARG A 260 -7.52 9.31 8.73
CA ARG A 260 -7.32 9.60 7.30
C ARG A 260 -5.84 9.84 6.99
N ARG A 261 -5.45 9.79 5.72
CA ARG A 261 -4.06 10.01 5.25
C ARG A 261 -4.00 11.14 4.23
N PHE A 262 -4.97 11.19 3.33
CA PHE A 262 -5.03 12.12 2.22
C PHE A 262 -5.40 13.53 2.68
N SER A 263 -4.88 14.53 1.99
CA SER A 263 -5.41 15.89 2.06
C SER A 263 -6.87 15.92 1.60
N HIS A 264 -7.63 16.93 2.05
CA HIS A 264 -9.04 17.08 1.68
C HIS A 264 -9.19 17.12 0.16
N LYS A 265 -8.38 17.93 -0.53
CA LYS A 265 -8.40 18.07 -1.99
C LYS A 265 -7.98 16.80 -2.73
N ALA A 266 -7.02 16.03 -2.21
CA ALA A 266 -6.66 14.73 -2.78
C ALA A 266 -7.83 13.74 -2.70
N LEU A 267 -8.58 13.76 -1.58
CA LEU A 267 -9.79 12.94 -1.42
C LEU A 267 -10.88 13.33 -2.45
N GLN A 268 -11.07 14.63 -2.73
CA GLN A 268 -11.98 15.10 -3.78
C GLN A 268 -11.59 14.55 -5.16
N GLY A 269 -10.30 14.60 -5.50
CA GLY A 269 -9.78 14.08 -6.76
C GLY A 269 -9.98 12.56 -6.90
N ALA A 270 -9.73 11.81 -5.83
CA ALA A 270 -9.95 10.37 -5.82
C ALA A 270 -11.42 9.99 -5.95
N LEU A 271 -12.32 10.74 -5.30
CA LEU A 271 -13.77 10.57 -5.46
C LEU A 271 -14.21 10.89 -6.89
N MET A 272 -13.71 11.98 -7.47
CA MET A 272 -14.00 12.34 -8.86
C MET A 272 -13.59 11.23 -9.84
N ILE A 273 -12.36 10.73 -9.73
CA ILE A 273 -11.89 9.60 -10.56
C ILE A 273 -12.77 8.36 -10.38
N SER A 274 -13.22 8.09 -9.16
CA SER A 274 -14.04 6.90 -8.85
C SER A 274 -15.46 6.99 -9.45
N LEU A 275 -16.06 8.18 -9.42
CA LEU A 275 -17.41 8.43 -9.96
C LEU A 275 -17.42 8.49 -11.49
N TYR A 276 -16.39 9.07 -12.12
CA TYR A 276 -16.29 9.22 -13.58
C TYR A 276 -15.29 8.24 -14.21
N ARG A 277 -15.09 7.06 -13.62
CA ARG A 277 -14.07 6.07 -14.02
C ARG A 277 -14.18 5.57 -15.46
N GLU A 278 -15.36 5.69 -16.07
CA GLU A 278 -15.62 5.25 -17.45
C GLU A 278 -15.14 6.27 -18.48
N GLU A 279 -14.83 7.50 -18.07
CA GLU A 279 -14.28 8.51 -18.96
C GLU A 279 -12.85 8.11 -19.39
N PRO A 280 -12.49 8.25 -20.69
CA PRO A 280 -11.22 7.74 -21.21
C PRO A 280 -9.99 8.21 -20.42
N ARG A 281 -9.92 9.49 -20.06
CA ARG A 281 -8.80 10.04 -19.27
C ARG A 281 -8.82 9.65 -17.79
N PHE A 282 -9.92 9.12 -17.26
CA PHE A 282 -10.01 8.63 -15.87
C PHE A 282 -9.92 7.11 -15.74
N ASN A 283 -10.04 6.36 -16.83
CA ASN A 283 -9.89 4.91 -16.80
C ASN A 283 -8.52 4.46 -16.22
N GLN A 284 -7.42 4.99 -16.73
CA GLN A 284 -6.07 4.66 -16.21
C GLN A 284 -5.85 5.15 -14.77
N PRO A 285 -6.19 6.41 -14.41
CA PRO A 285 -6.21 6.85 -13.02
C PRO A 285 -6.99 5.92 -12.07
N PHE A 286 -8.16 5.43 -12.48
CA PHE A 286 -8.96 4.52 -11.68
C PHE A 286 -8.25 3.16 -11.45
N HIS A 287 -7.59 2.63 -12.49
CA HIS A 287 -6.77 1.43 -12.34
C HIS A 287 -5.59 1.64 -11.39
N ILE A 288 -4.95 2.81 -11.42
CA ILE A 288 -3.89 3.17 -10.46
C ILE A 288 -4.45 3.14 -9.04
N LEU A 289 -5.59 3.79 -8.77
CA LEU A 289 -6.22 3.79 -7.43
C LEU A 289 -6.56 2.37 -6.97
N THR A 290 -7.09 1.54 -7.86
CA THR A 290 -7.40 0.13 -7.59
C THR A 290 -6.14 -0.66 -7.20
N GLN A 291 -5.06 -0.49 -7.95
CA GLN A 291 -3.80 -1.20 -7.68
C GLN A 291 -3.13 -0.74 -6.38
N LEU A 292 -3.29 0.53 -5.98
CA LEU A 292 -2.81 1.00 -4.68
C LEU A 292 -3.56 0.31 -3.53
N MET A 293 -4.88 0.13 -3.66
CA MET A 293 -5.68 -0.66 -2.70
C MET A 293 -5.25 -2.13 -2.71
N ASP A 294 -5.00 -2.72 -3.87
CA ASP A 294 -4.53 -4.11 -4.00
C ASP A 294 -3.17 -4.31 -3.30
N ILE A 295 -2.24 -3.35 -3.41
CA ILE A 295 -0.95 -3.39 -2.72
C ILE A 295 -1.14 -3.43 -1.20
N ASP A 296 -1.98 -2.54 -0.64
CA ASP A 296 -2.28 -2.52 0.81
C ASP A 296 -2.94 -3.82 1.28
N ALA A 297 -3.90 -4.33 0.50
CA ALA A 297 -4.60 -5.57 0.81
C ALA A 297 -3.64 -6.76 0.79
N LEU A 298 -2.77 -6.86 -0.20
CA LEU A 298 -1.80 -7.96 -0.33
C LEU A 298 -0.70 -7.91 0.73
N ILE A 299 -0.22 -6.71 1.12
CA ILE A 299 0.72 -6.58 2.24
C ILE A 299 0.07 -7.03 3.54
N THR A 300 -1.20 -6.65 3.77
CA THR A 300 -1.96 -7.10 4.96
C THR A 300 -2.19 -8.61 4.94
N LYS A 301 -2.53 -9.18 3.78
CA LYS A 301 -2.66 -10.64 3.60
C LYS A 301 -1.34 -11.36 3.86
N TRP A 302 -0.23 -10.83 3.37
CA TRP A 302 1.10 -11.37 3.65
C TRP A 302 1.42 -11.34 5.16
N ARG A 303 1.15 -10.22 5.85
CA ARG A 303 1.31 -10.14 7.31
C ARG A 303 0.44 -11.15 8.03
N TYR A 304 -0.81 -11.33 7.60
CA TYR A 304 -1.74 -12.27 8.20
C TYR A 304 -1.24 -13.71 8.04
N ASN A 305 -0.90 -14.14 6.83
CA ASN A 305 -0.34 -15.46 6.59
C ASN A 305 0.94 -15.68 7.41
N HIS A 306 1.80 -14.66 7.51
CA HIS A 306 3.01 -14.72 8.33
C HIS A 306 2.67 -14.88 9.82
N VAL A 307 1.66 -14.18 10.34
CA VAL A 307 1.17 -14.35 11.72
C VAL A 307 0.70 -15.79 11.98
N ILE A 308 -0.08 -16.37 11.07
CA ILE A 308 -0.59 -17.74 11.19
C ILE A 308 0.56 -18.75 11.17
N MET A 309 1.48 -18.62 10.22
CA MET A 309 2.68 -19.46 10.14
C MET A 309 3.50 -19.35 11.43
N VAL A 310 3.76 -18.14 11.95
CA VAL A 310 4.50 -17.95 13.20
C VAL A 310 3.77 -18.60 14.38
N GLN A 311 2.45 -18.45 14.48
CA GLN A 311 1.66 -19.11 15.53
C GLN A 311 1.79 -20.64 15.47
N ARG A 312 1.85 -21.23 14.27
CA ARG A 312 2.10 -22.67 14.10
C ARG A 312 3.51 -23.07 14.51
N MET A 313 4.52 -22.25 14.19
CA MET A 313 5.93 -22.56 14.45
C MET A 313 6.35 -22.39 15.91
N ILE A 314 5.87 -21.36 16.61
CA ILE A 314 6.33 -21.02 17.97
C ILE A 314 5.20 -20.83 19.00
N GLY A 315 3.95 -21.02 18.60
CA GLY A 315 2.80 -20.73 19.45
C GLY A 315 2.60 -19.24 19.70
N SER A 316 1.80 -18.91 20.73
CA SER A 316 1.48 -17.52 21.10
C SER A 316 2.27 -16.99 22.30
N GLN A 317 3.00 -17.86 23.01
CA GLN A 317 3.66 -17.54 24.27
C GLN A 317 5.19 -17.45 24.15
N GLN A 318 5.80 -18.05 23.12
CA GLN A 318 7.24 -17.90 22.93
C GLN A 318 7.56 -16.51 22.40
N LEU A 319 8.55 -15.87 23.02
CA LEU A 319 9.11 -14.62 22.55
C LEU A 319 9.80 -14.83 21.20
N GLY A 320 9.68 -13.85 20.31
CA GLY A 320 10.44 -13.83 19.07
C GLY A 320 11.94 -13.69 19.34
N THR A 321 12.79 -14.25 18.48
CA THR A 321 14.26 -14.14 18.59
C THR A 321 14.77 -12.69 18.56
N GLY A 322 13.97 -11.77 18.01
CA GLY A 322 14.24 -10.33 18.00
C GLY A 322 13.78 -9.59 19.27
N GLY A 323 13.31 -10.28 20.31
CA GLY A 323 12.89 -9.71 21.60
C GLY A 323 11.41 -9.34 21.71
N SER A 324 10.60 -9.62 20.69
CA SER A 324 9.15 -9.30 20.67
C SER A 324 8.30 -10.30 21.42
N SER A 325 7.07 -9.87 21.75
CA SER A 325 5.98 -10.76 22.15
C SER A 325 5.59 -11.75 21.05
N GLY A 326 6.35 -11.83 19.96
CA GLY A 326 6.23 -12.80 18.88
C GLY A 326 4.91 -12.62 18.15
N TYR A 327 4.05 -13.61 18.28
CA TYR A 327 2.72 -13.64 17.70
C TYR A 327 1.89 -12.37 17.99
N TRP A 328 1.87 -11.88 19.23
CA TRP A 328 1.02 -10.76 19.62
C TRP A 328 1.43 -9.43 18.97
N TYR A 329 2.73 -9.18 18.88
CA TYR A 329 3.24 -8.04 18.12
C TYR A 329 2.83 -8.16 16.65
N LEU A 330 3.09 -9.29 16.01
CA LEU A 330 2.80 -9.47 14.58
C LEU A 330 1.29 -9.29 14.30
N ARG A 331 0.43 -9.82 15.17
CA ARG A 331 -1.02 -9.63 15.10
C ARG A 331 -1.42 -8.15 15.19
N SER A 332 -0.76 -7.36 16.01
CA SER A 332 -1.02 -5.91 16.10
C SER A 332 -0.70 -5.15 14.81
N THR A 333 0.19 -5.70 13.96
CA THR A 333 0.53 -5.11 12.66
C THR A 333 -0.53 -5.33 11.57
N LEU A 334 -1.60 -6.10 11.86
CA LEU A 334 -2.74 -6.31 10.96
C LEU A 334 -3.76 -5.17 10.99
N SER A 335 -3.51 -4.13 11.79
CA SER A 335 -4.36 -2.96 11.92
C SER A 335 -4.28 -2.03 10.69
N ASP A 336 -5.36 -1.30 10.43
CA ASP A 336 -5.44 -0.22 9.44
C ASP A 336 -4.41 0.90 9.66
N ARG A 337 -3.74 0.93 10.82
CA ARG A 337 -2.55 1.77 11.05
C ARG A 337 -1.47 1.56 9.98
N TYR A 338 -1.33 0.35 9.44
CA TYR A 338 -0.35 0.02 8.40
C TYR A 338 -0.89 0.13 6.96
N LYS A 339 -2.18 0.42 6.78
CA LYS A 339 -2.76 0.67 5.45
C LYS A 339 -2.48 2.12 5.05
N VAL A 340 -1.75 2.30 3.97
CA VAL A 340 -1.29 3.62 3.51
C VAL A 340 -2.37 4.36 2.72
N PHE A 341 -3.17 3.61 1.98
CA PHE A 341 -4.24 4.09 1.10
C PHE A 341 -5.63 3.77 1.67
N VAL A 342 -5.76 3.75 3.00
CA VAL A 342 -7.02 3.48 3.73
C VAL A 342 -8.18 4.38 3.27
N ASP A 343 -7.87 5.63 2.88
CA ASP A 343 -8.86 6.57 2.36
C ASP A 343 -9.50 6.07 1.08
N LEU A 344 -8.75 5.43 0.17
CA LEU A 344 -9.28 4.88 -1.07
C LEU A 344 -10.31 3.78 -0.81
N CYS A 345 -10.05 2.90 0.15
CA CYS A 345 -11.02 1.87 0.56
C CYS A 345 -12.28 2.52 1.15
N ASN A 346 -12.10 3.55 1.98
CA ASN A 346 -13.18 4.25 2.66
C ASN A 346 -13.97 5.21 1.73
N LEU A 347 -13.50 5.50 0.51
CA LEU A 347 -14.26 6.27 -0.48
C LEU A 347 -15.61 5.62 -0.80
N SER A 348 -15.70 4.30 -0.71
CA SER A 348 -16.95 3.54 -0.90
C SER A 348 -18.09 4.02 0.01
N THR A 349 -17.74 4.61 1.16
CA THR A 349 -18.68 5.21 2.12
C THR A 349 -19.42 6.43 1.55
N PHE A 350 -18.81 7.13 0.59
CA PHE A 350 -19.31 8.39 0.03
C PHE A 350 -19.88 8.25 -1.38
N LEU A 351 -20.06 7.01 -1.87
CA LEU A 351 -20.65 6.78 -3.18
C LEU A 351 -22.14 7.07 -3.14
N ILE A 352 -22.63 7.66 -4.24
CA ILE A 352 -24.04 7.97 -4.47
C ILE A 352 -24.54 7.17 -5.68
N PRO A 353 -25.86 6.98 -5.84
CA PRO A 353 -26.42 6.34 -7.03
C PRO A 353 -25.94 6.98 -8.33
N ALA A 354 -25.73 6.17 -9.37
CA ALA A 354 -25.21 6.64 -10.65
C ALA A 354 -26.09 7.70 -11.32
N SER A 355 -27.41 7.66 -11.08
CA SER A 355 -28.38 8.66 -11.55
C SER A 355 -28.12 10.06 -11.00
N ASP A 356 -27.50 10.14 -9.83
CA ASP A 356 -27.37 11.38 -9.08
C ASP A 356 -25.98 11.99 -9.25
N ILE A 357 -25.04 11.27 -9.88
CA ILE A 357 -23.71 11.80 -10.19
C ILE A 357 -23.86 13.05 -11.08
N PRO A 358 -23.26 14.20 -10.71
CA PRO A 358 -23.38 15.42 -11.49
C PRO A 358 -22.99 15.21 -12.96
N PRO A 359 -23.86 15.53 -13.94
CA PRO A 359 -23.54 15.27 -15.33
C PRO A 359 -22.37 16.14 -15.79
N LEU A 360 -21.45 15.54 -16.53
CA LEU A 360 -20.33 16.26 -17.14
C LEU A 360 -20.85 17.26 -18.18
N THR A 361 -20.34 18.49 -18.14
CA THR A 361 -20.61 19.50 -19.18
C THR A 361 -19.97 19.08 -20.50
N ALA A 362 -20.46 19.59 -21.63
CA ALA A 362 -19.88 19.28 -22.95
C ALA A 362 -18.37 19.55 -23.01
N HIS A 363 -17.94 20.70 -22.48
CA HIS A 363 -16.52 21.05 -22.35
C HIS A 363 -15.75 20.06 -21.46
N MET A 364 -16.33 19.58 -20.35
CA MET A 364 -15.65 18.61 -19.48
C MET A 364 -15.56 17.22 -20.12
N LYS A 365 -16.61 16.77 -20.82
CA LYS A 365 -16.58 15.52 -21.61
C LYS A 365 -15.49 15.58 -22.69
N GLN A 366 -15.38 16.72 -23.37
CA GLN A 366 -14.31 16.91 -24.35
C GLN A 366 -12.93 16.91 -23.69
N ARG A 367 -12.75 17.63 -22.57
CA ARG A 367 -11.50 17.63 -21.81
C ARG A 367 -11.12 16.23 -21.32
N LEU A 368 -12.08 15.36 -21.01
CA LEU A 368 -11.86 13.98 -20.56
C LEU A 368 -11.79 12.95 -21.69
N SER A 369 -12.09 13.38 -22.93
CA SER A 369 -11.91 12.58 -24.14
C SER A 369 -10.44 12.52 -24.55
N ILE A 370 -10.08 11.51 -25.35
CA ILE A 370 -8.76 11.36 -25.97
C ILE A 370 -8.64 12.22 -27.24
N ARG A 371 -9.77 12.68 -27.82
CA ARG A 371 -9.75 13.55 -29.00
C ARG A 371 -9.30 14.97 -28.60
N GLN A 372 -8.10 15.34 -29.02
CA GLN A 372 -7.74 16.75 -29.21
C GLN A 372 -8.38 17.21 -30.52
N ASP A 373 -9.09 18.33 -30.50
CA ASP A 373 -9.57 18.98 -31.73
C ASP A 373 -8.36 19.37 -32.57
N SER A 374 -8.14 18.64 -33.66
CA SER A 374 -7.33 19.08 -34.78
C SER A 374 -8.16 20.01 -35.66
N GLU A 375 -8.61 21.16 -35.14
CA GLU A 375 -9.39 22.16 -35.91
C GLU A 375 -8.93 23.61 -35.68
N GLU A 376 -7.62 23.84 -35.57
CA GLU A 376 -7.03 25.19 -35.77
C GLU A 376 -5.81 25.16 -36.72
N ALA A 377 -5.72 24.16 -37.61
CA ALA A 377 -4.67 24.08 -38.61
C ALA A 377 -5.18 23.67 -40.00
N GLU A 378 -6.29 24.25 -40.44
CA GLU A 378 -6.55 24.44 -41.86
C GLU A 378 -6.87 25.93 -42.09
N THR A 379 -5.91 26.54 -42.78
CA THR A 379 -5.82 27.87 -43.41
C THR A 379 -7.10 28.58 -43.78
#